data_AF-A0A151RD48-F1
#
_entry.id   AF-A0A151RD48-F1
#
_cell.length_a   1.000
_cell.length_b   1.000
_cell.length_c   1.000
_cell.angle_alpha   90.00
_cell.angle_beta   90.00
_cell.angle_gamma   90.00
#
_symmetry.space_group_name_H-M   'P 1'
#
loop_
_entity.id
_entity.type
_entity.pdbx_description
1 polymer ?
#
loop_
_entity_poly.entity_id
_entity_poly.type
_entity_poly.pdbx_seq_one_letter_code
_entity_poly.pdbx_strand_id
1 'polypeptide(L)'
;MKGGITRVKQHLIGKAGNVTACLMAPEAVKVEIRAAMDGKKQRQNEAFKKAMQEIEVQCEEGFMEFGGSDSRLPPIGDFRLKDTRKGPMDLYTQPQSTAAKNRKDKVVQAGIRELCDKKAVERVYQYIARFWYQAGISFNLIKLESFQDMIREIGHFGKHLKAPSYHDIRVPLLQKEVEFTNELMKPLKDQWASFGCSLMSDAWTDRKQRSIINFLVNSSCGTMFLRSVDASDYVKTGEKIFELLDSIVEEIGEEKVFQVITDNGSNYVLTGRLLEEKR
;
A
#
# COMPACT_ATOMS: atom_id res chain seq x y z
N MET A 1 -0.08 9.38 26.32
CA MET A 1 -1.29 9.21 27.15
C MET A 1 -2.54 9.38 26.30
N LYS A 2 -3.19 8.30 25.82
CA LYS A 2 -4.40 8.39 24.95
C LYS A 2 -5.63 7.62 25.51
N GLY A 3 -5.66 7.30 26.81
CA GLY A 3 -6.67 6.38 27.39
C GLY A 3 -7.82 7.03 28.19
N GLY A 4 -7.75 8.32 28.54
CA GLY A 4 -8.68 8.93 29.51
C GLY A 4 -10.13 9.00 29.02
N ILE A 5 -10.34 9.56 27.83
CA ILE A 5 -11.69 9.78 27.28
C ILE A 5 -12.41 8.46 26.99
N THR A 6 -11.68 7.43 26.55
CA THR A 6 -12.26 6.10 26.25
C THR A 6 -12.74 5.40 27.52
N ARG A 7 -11.98 5.49 28.63
CA ARG A 7 -12.40 4.91 29.92
C ARG A 7 -13.63 5.61 30.49
N VAL A 8 -13.72 6.93 30.38
CA VAL A 8 -14.92 7.69 30.81
C VAL A 8 -16.15 7.26 30.02
N LYS A 9 -16.03 7.10 28.70
CA LYS A 9 -17.15 6.61 27.87
C LYS A 9 -17.59 5.20 28.27
N GLN A 10 -16.65 4.30 28.55
CA GLN A 10 -16.95 2.93 29.00
C GLN A 10 -17.63 2.89 30.37
N HIS A 11 -17.20 3.75 31.31
CA HIS A 11 -17.85 3.94 32.62
C HIS A 11 -19.31 4.39 32.47
N LEU A 12 -19.57 5.39 31.63
CA LEU A 12 -20.91 5.97 31.46
C LEU A 12 -21.91 5.00 30.81
N ILE A 13 -21.48 4.21 29.82
CA ILE A 13 -22.38 3.26 29.12
C ILE A 13 -22.55 1.91 29.83
N GLY A 14 -21.78 1.67 30.90
CA GLY A 14 -21.79 0.43 31.66
C GLY A 14 -21.24 -0.78 30.90
N LYS A 15 -20.23 -0.58 30.04
CA LYS A 15 -19.61 -1.69 29.29
C LYS A 15 -18.75 -2.53 30.25
N ALA A 16 -19.06 -3.82 30.39
CA ALA A 16 -18.31 -4.74 31.25
C ALA A 16 -16.84 -4.84 30.83
N GLY A 17 -15.91 -4.82 31.80
CA GLY A 17 -14.47 -4.90 31.59
C GLY A 17 -13.67 -3.91 32.45
N ASN A 18 -12.86 -3.06 31.80
CA ASN A 18 -11.77 -2.28 32.41
C ASN A 18 -12.16 -1.14 33.39
N VAL A 19 -13.46 -0.86 33.56
CA VAL A 19 -13.96 0.23 34.42
C VAL A 19 -15.31 -0.15 35.02
N THR A 20 -15.57 0.23 36.28
CA THR A 20 -16.88 0.09 36.92
C THR A 20 -17.95 0.89 36.18
N ALA A 21 -19.21 0.48 36.23
CA ALA A 21 -20.31 1.19 35.55
C ALA A 21 -20.80 2.39 36.38
N CYS A 22 -21.20 3.47 35.69
CA CYS A 22 -21.87 4.60 36.32
C CYS A 22 -23.34 4.26 36.59
N LEU A 23 -23.73 4.18 37.87
CA LEU A 23 -25.11 3.92 38.27
C LEU A 23 -26.04 5.14 38.11
N MET A 24 -25.46 6.34 37.97
CA MET A 24 -26.18 7.62 37.90
C MET A 24 -26.35 8.14 36.46
N ALA A 25 -25.82 7.46 35.46
CA ALA A 25 -25.92 7.90 34.06
C ALA A 25 -27.37 7.75 33.55
N PRO A 26 -28.01 8.83 33.03
CA PRO A 26 -29.33 8.75 32.42
C PRO A 26 -29.33 7.86 31.17
N GLU A 27 -30.41 7.12 30.93
CA GLU A 27 -30.45 6.14 29.83
C GLU A 27 -30.31 6.79 28.44
N ALA A 28 -30.88 8.00 28.27
CA ALA A 28 -30.72 8.79 27.05
C ALA A 28 -29.23 9.07 26.71
N VAL A 29 -28.43 9.39 27.73
CA VAL A 29 -26.99 9.64 27.59
C VAL A 29 -26.24 8.35 27.25
N LYS A 30 -26.65 7.21 27.81
CA LYS A 30 -26.04 5.90 27.47
C LYS A 30 -26.27 5.53 26.02
N VAL A 31 -27.49 5.72 25.52
CA VAL A 31 -27.86 5.43 24.12
C VAL A 31 -27.08 6.33 23.17
N GLU A 32 -26.99 7.63 23.44
CA GLU A 32 -26.26 8.58 22.60
C GLU A 32 -24.76 8.26 22.54
N ILE A 33 -24.14 7.95 23.68
CA ILE A 33 -22.71 7.60 23.73
C ILE A 33 -22.46 6.26 23.02
N ARG A 34 -23.35 5.25 23.15
CA ARG A 34 -23.25 3.99 22.40
C ARG A 34 -23.32 4.25 20.88
N ALA A 35 -24.33 4.99 20.44
CA ALA A 35 -24.49 5.36 19.02
C ALA A 35 -23.26 6.12 18.47
N ALA A 36 -22.68 7.03 19.25
CA ALA A 36 -21.48 7.76 18.84
C ALA A 36 -20.22 6.87 18.78
N MET A 37 -20.13 5.83 19.61
CA MET A 37 -19.02 4.86 19.59
C MET A 37 -19.16 3.89 18.41
N ASP A 38 -20.37 3.40 18.17
CA ASP A 38 -20.66 2.50 17.04
C ASP A 38 -20.55 3.23 15.70
N GLY A 39 -21.01 4.48 15.61
CA GLY A 39 -20.84 5.34 14.44
C GLY A 39 -19.38 5.65 14.11
N LYS A 40 -18.49 5.71 15.12
CA LYS A 40 -17.04 5.82 14.87
C LYS A 40 -16.46 4.52 14.31
N LYS A 41 -16.88 3.36 14.83
CA LYS A 41 -16.48 2.05 14.31
C LYS A 41 -16.97 1.85 12.87
N GLN A 42 -18.19 2.27 12.59
CA GLN A 42 -18.79 2.22 11.25
C GLN A 42 -18.07 3.14 10.27
N ARG A 43 -17.74 4.39 10.65
CA ARG A 43 -16.92 5.30 9.82
C ARG A 43 -15.50 4.79 9.59
N GLN A 44 -14.88 4.15 10.57
CA GLN A 44 -13.57 3.51 10.40
C GLN A 44 -13.66 2.33 9.43
N ASN A 45 -14.70 1.51 9.53
CA ASN A 45 -14.94 0.42 8.59
C ASN A 45 -15.26 0.92 7.17
N GLU A 46 -15.98 2.03 7.02
CA GLU A 46 -16.26 2.66 5.72
C GLU A 46 -15.01 3.30 5.10
N ALA A 47 -14.20 4.02 5.88
CA ALA A 47 -12.93 4.56 5.42
C ALA A 47 -11.95 3.44 5.03
N PHE A 48 -11.96 2.34 5.79
CA PHE A 48 -11.19 1.14 5.50
C PHE A 48 -11.68 0.44 4.22
N LYS A 49 -13.00 0.28 4.04
CA LYS A 49 -13.58 -0.27 2.79
C LYS A 49 -13.24 0.59 1.58
N LYS A 50 -13.23 1.93 1.73
CA LYS A 50 -12.82 2.85 0.67
C LYS A 50 -11.33 2.68 0.31
N ALA A 51 -10.46 2.58 1.32
CA ALA A 51 -9.03 2.30 1.11
C ALA A 51 -8.80 0.93 0.45
N MET A 52 -9.61 -0.09 0.77
CA MET A 52 -9.57 -1.38 0.07
C MET A 52 -10.06 -1.30 -1.38
N GLN A 53 -11.13 -0.55 -1.66
CA GLN A 53 -11.62 -0.36 -3.03
C GLN A 53 -10.62 0.39 -3.92
N GLU A 54 -9.82 1.31 -3.36
CA GLU A 54 -8.74 1.99 -4.09
C GLU A 54 -7.60 1.02 -4.48
N ILE A 55 -7.43 -0.08 -3.73
CA ILE A 55 -6.44 -1.14 -4.01
C ILE A 55 -6.98 -2.16 -5.03
N GLU A 56 -8.28 -2.44 -5.03
CA GLU A 56 -8.91 -3.49 -5.86
C GLU A 56 -8.94 -3.16 -7.37
N VAL A 57 -8.76 -1.90 -7.78
CA VAL A 57 -8.89 -1.43 -9.18
C VAL A 57 -7.67 -1.80 -10.08
N GLN A 58 -6.65 -2.51 -9.58
CA GLN A 58 -5.37 -2.67 -10.30
C GLN A 58 -4.90 -4.10 -10.57
N CYS A 59 -5.67 -5.13 -10.23
CA CYS A 59 -5.26 -6.51 -10.40
C CYS A 59 -5.75 -7.19 -11.69
N GLU A 60 -6.30 -6.45 -12.65
CA GLU A 60 -6.55 -6.98 -13.99
C GLU A 60 -5.41 -6.59 -14.95
N GLU A 61 -4.64 -7.61 -15.32
CA GLU A 61 -3.67 -7.68 -16.42
C GLU A 61 -2.23 -7.20 -16.16
N GLY A 62 -1.33 -8.18 -15.98
CA GLY A 62 0.11 -7.95 -16.09
C GLY A 62 1.00 -9.09 -15.61
N PHE A 63 0.82 -10.31 -16.14
CA PHE A 63 1.83 -11.37 -15.95
C PHE A 63 3.09 -11.00 -16.75
N MET A 64 4.14 -10.51 -16.07
CA MET A 64 5.43 -10.23 -16.71
C MET A 64 6.42 -11.35 -16.45
N GLU A 65 6.72 -12.11 -17.51
CA GLU A 65 7.79 -13.10 -17.55
C GLU A 65 9.13 -12.37 -17.71
N PHE A 66 10.06 -12.56 -16.76
CA PHE A 66 11.40 -11.97 -16.81
C PHE A 66 12.26 -12.64 -17.89
N GLY A 67 12.39 -12.00 -19.04
CA GLY A 67 13.36 -12.34 -20.08
C GLY A 67 14.53 -11.37 -20.08
N GLY A 68 15.71 -11.83 -19.68
CA GLY A 68 16.94 -11.04 -19.74
C GLY A 68 17.42 -10.79 -21.17
N SER A 69 17.88 -9.58 -21.46
CA SER A 69 18.91 -9.36 -22.48
C SER A 69 19.78 -8.14 -22.13
N ASP A 70 21.09 -8.39 -22.11
CA ASP A 70 22.18 -7.43 -21.99
C ASP A 70 22.13 -6.49 -23.21
N SER A 71 21.86 -5.20 -22.99
CA SER A 71 22.10 -4.15 -23.98
C SER A 71 22.89 -3.01 -23.35
N ARG A 72 24.20 -3.22 -23.29
CA ARG A 72 25.18 -2.15 -23.06
C ARG A 72 25.10 -1.11 -24.19
N LEU A 73 24.72 0.12 -23.84
CA LEU A 73 24.89 1.33 -24.65
C LEU A 73 25.79 2.33 -23.90
N PRO A 74 26.52 3.20 -24.62
CA PRO A 74 27.80 3.72 -24.16
C PRO A 74 27.68 4.77 -23.05
N PRO A 75 28.73 4.98 -22.23
CA PRO A 75 28.73 6.00 -21.19
C PRO A 75 28.89 7.38 -21.84
N ILE A 76 27.98 8.31 -21.54
CA ILE A 76 28.09 9.70 -22.02
C ILE A 76 28.31 10.64 -20.84
N GLY A 77 29.56 11.10 -20.75
CA GLY A 77 29.92 12.52 -20.61
C GLY A 77 29.55 13.22 -19.31
N ASP A 78 30.56 13.45 -18.48
CA ASP A 78 30.53 14.31 -17.30
C ASP A 78 30.26 15.78 -17.70
N PHE A 79 28.98 16.16 -17.85
CA PHE A 79 28.59 17.55 -18.05
C PHE A 79 28.53 18.27 -16.71
N ARG A 80 29.66 18.91 -16.35
CA ARG A 80 29.74 19.83 -15.22
C ARG A 80 28.56 20.82 -15.25
N LEU A 81 27.72 20.73 -14.22
CA LEU A 81 26.71 21.75 -13.89
C LEU A 81 27.43 23.09 -13.67
N LYS A 82 27.20 24.08 -14.52
CA LYS A 82 27.49 25.47 -14.15
C LYS A 82 26.49 25.87 -13.08
N ASP A 83 27.00 26.04 -11.86
CA ASP A 83 26.26 26.51 -10.69
C ASP A 83 25.75 27.93 -10.94
N THR A 84 24.50 28.08 -11.42
CA THR A 84 23.83 29.38 -11.43
C THR A 84 23.02 29.52 -10.16
N ARG A 85 23.71 29.79 -9.03
CA ARG A 85 23.04 30.34 -7.85
C ARG A 85 22.65 31.77 -8.19
N LYS A 86 21.41 31.96 -8.62
CA LYS A 86 20.82 33.31 -8.66
C LYS A 86 20.20 33.57 -7.30
N GLY A 87 20.73 34.58 -6.62
CA GLY A 87 20.24 35.04 -5.33
C GLY A 87 19.01 35.94 -5.48
N PRO A 88 18.30 36.24 -4.39
CA PRO A 88 17.11 37.11 -4.42
C PRO A 88 17.40 38.52 -4.99
N MET A 89 18.65 38.98 -4.90
CA MET A 89 19.10 40.30 -5.34
C MET A 89 19.30 40.44 -6.86
N ASP A 90 19.45 39.34 -7.60
CA ASP A 90 19.72 39.37 -9.06
C ASP A 90 18.49 39.77 -9.90
N LEU A 91 17.33 39.95 -9.25
CA LEU A 91 16.08 40.40 -9.86
C LEU A 91 16.05 41.91 -10.16
N TYR A 92 16.93 42.71 -9.53
CA TYR A 92 16.84 44.18 -9.58
C TYR A 92 17.90 44.87 -10.44
N THR A 93 18.86 44.13 -10.99
CA THR A 93 19.92 44.69 -11.84
C THR A 93 19.91 44.05 -13.23
N GLN A 94 19.07 44.57 -14.14
CA GLN A 94 19.36 44.51 -15.57
C GLN A 94 19.36 45.91 -16.16
N PRO A 95 20.30 46.23 -17.07
CA PRO A 95 20.47 47.60 -17.57
C PRO A 95 19.30 47.96 -18.49
N GLN A 96 18.69 49.12 -18.24
CA GLN A 96 17.82 49.78 -19.21
C GLN A 96 18.68 50.22 -20.41
N SER A 97 18.47 49.61 -21.58
CA SER A 97 18.99 50.13 -22.85
C SER A 97 17.85 50.67 -23.71
N THR A 98 18.02 51.94 -24.05
CA THR A 98 17.19 52.83 -24.85
C THR A 98 17.08 52.40 -26.32
N ALA A 99 15.87 52.52 -26.92
CA ALA A 99 15.63 53.05 -28.28
C ALA A 99 14.15 52.91 -28.67
N ALA A 100 13.66 53.93 -29.36
CA ALA A 100 12.25 54.20 -29.61
C ALA A 100 11.69 53.59 -30.91
N LYS A 101 10.34 53.61 -30.97
CA LYS A 101 9.42 53.66 -32.13
C LYS A 101 8.78 52.37 -32.65
N ASN A 102 7.50 52.28 -32.30
CA ASN A 102 6.33 52.24 -33.19
C ASN A 102 5.76 50.92 -33.76
N ARG A 103 4.45 50.83 -33.49
CA ARG A 103 3.35 50.12 -34.18
C ARG A 103 3.09 48.66 -33.82
N LYS A 104 2.02 48.56 -33.03
CA LYS A 104 1.21 47.41 -32.62
C LYS A 104 0.98 46.42 -33.76
N ASP A 105 1.68 45.28 -33.70
CA ASP A 105 1.13 44.00 -34.12
C ASP A 105 1.06 43.08 -32.90
N LYS A 106 -0.07 42.39 -32.77
CA LYS A 106 -0.34 41.44 -31.69
C LYS A 106 0.70 40.32 -31.73
N VAL A 107 1.69 40.41 -30.85
CA VAL A 107 2.39 39.24 -30.34
C VAL A 107 1.91 39.08 -28.90
N VAL A 108 1.06 38.10 -28.66
CA VAL A 108 0.84 37.58 -27.31
C VAL A 108 2.19 37.03 -26.89
N GLN A 109 2.97 37.86 -26.21
CA GLN A 109 4.26 37.49 -25.69
C GLN A 109 3.99 36.54 -24.52
N ALA A 110 3.97 35.23 -24.81
CA ALA A 110 3.97 34.20 -23.78
C ALA A 110 5.07 34.56 -22.78
N GLY A 111 4.68 34.80 -21.53
CA GLY A 111 5.57 35.39 -20.54
C GLY A 111 6.83 34.53 -20.40
N ILE A 112 7.97 35.13 -20.09
CA ILE A 112 9.24 34.40 -19.92
C ILE A 112 9.11 33.26 -18.88
N ARG A 113 8.20 33.38 -17.90
CA ARG A 113 7.79 32.28 -16.99
C ARG A 113 7.18 31.07 -17.70
N GLU A 114 6.39 31.30 -18.74
CA GLU A 114 5.70 30.28 -19.54
C GLU A 114 6.65 29.51 -20.49
N LEU A 115 7.76 30.14 -20.88
CA LEU A 115 8.79 29.53 -21.73
C LEU A 115 9.93 28.87 -20.93
N CYS A 116 10.25 29.38 -19.74
CA CYS A 116 11.22 28.77 -18.82
C CYS A 116 10.72 27.47 -18.18
N ASP A 117 9.40 27.20 -18.23
CA ASP A 117 8.83 25.99 -17.62
C ASP A 117 8.60 24.85 -18.62
N LYS A 118 8.16 25.15 -19.86
CA LYS A 118 7.85 24.09 -20.85
C LYS A 118 9.04 23.19 -21.19
N LYS A 119 10.23 23.77 -21.39
CA LYS A 119 11.45 23.01 -21.68
C LYS A 119 11.98 22.23 -20.47
N ALA A 120 11.71 22.72 -19.26
CA ALA A 120 12.09 22.04 -18.03
C ALA A 120 11.16 20.84 -17.76
N VAL A 121 9.85 21.06 -17.90
CA VAL A 121 8.81 20.02 -17.83
C VAL A 121 9.04 18.93 -18.88
N GLU A 122 9.27 19.32 -20.14
CA GLU A 122 9.56 18.37 -21.22
C GLU A 122 10.77 17.51 -20.91
N ARG A 123 11.83 18.10 -20.32
CA ARG A 123 13.02 17.35 -19.90
C ARG A 123 12.71 16.35 -18.79
N VAL A 124 11.95 16.75 -17.76
CA VAL A 124 11.55 15.86 -16.67
C VAL A 124 10.74 14.68 -17.23
N TYR A 125 9.74 14.96 -18.06
CA TYR A 125 8.91 13.93 -18.68
C TYR A 125 9.73 13.01 -19.58
N GLN A 126 10.71 13.54 -20.33
CA GLN A 126 11.61 12.72 -21.13
C GLN A 126 12.43 11.74 -20.28
N TYR A 127 12.93 12.16 -19.11
CA TYR A 127 13.66 11.25 -18.22
C TYR A 127 12.76 10.21 -17.55
N ILE A 128 11.54 10.59 -17.14
CA ILE A 128 10.54 9.63 -16.63
C ILE A 128 10.22 8.59 -17.69
N ALA A 129 9.94 9.01 -18.93
CA ALA A 129 9.65 8.11 -20.04
C ALA A 129 10.83 7.19 -20.37
N ARG A 130 12.06 7.71 -20.37
CA ARG A 130 13.27 6.89 -20.57
C ARG A 130 13.41 5.79 -19.52
N PHE A 131 13.25 6.12 -18.24
CA PHE A 131 13.25 5.13 -17.16
C PHE A 131 12.14 4.08 -17.39
N TRP A 132 10.94 4.53 -17.73
CA TRP A 132 9.79 3.67 -18.00
C TRP A 132 10.05 2.64 -19.10
N TYR A 133 10.62 3.09 -20.22
CA TYR A 133 10.95 2.22 -21.35
C TYR A 133 12.11 1.27 -21.03
N GLN A 134 13.15 1.76 -20.34
CA GLN A 134 14.29 0.94 -19.93
C GLN A 134 13.91 -0.17 -18.95
N ALA A 135 13.01 0.13 -18.02
CA ALA A 135 12.55 -0.83 -17.02
C ALA A 135 11.37 -1.72 -17.50
N GLY A 136 10.85 -1.50 -18.72
CA GLY A 136 9.75 -2.30 -19.27
C GLY A 136 8.44 -2.14 -18.50
N ILE A 137 8.17 -0.96 -17.95
CA ILE A 137 7.03 -0.73 -17.05
C ILE A 137 5.74 -0.56 -17.86
N SER A 138 4.62 -1.15 -17.40
CA SER A 138 3.30 -0.96 -18.02
C SER A 138 2.83 0.49 -17.97
N PHE A 139 2.25 1.02 -19.06
CA PHE A 139 1.74 2.40 -19.10
C PHE A 139 0.57 2.63 -18.15
N ASN A 140 -0.15 1.58 -17.73
CA ASN A 140 -1.24 1.72 -16.77
C ASN A 140 -0.75 2.22 -15.40
N LEU A 141 0.54 2.03 -15.06
CA LEU A 141 1.05 2.47 -13.75
C LEU A 141 1.11 3.99 -13.59
N ILE A 142 0.95 4.78 -14.66
CA ILE A 142 0.87 6.24 -14.54
C ILE A 142 -0.43 6.71 -13.87
N LYS A 143 -1.46 5.86 -13.88
CA LYS A 143 -2.77 6.11 -13.27
C LYS A 143 -2.77 5.86 -11.75
N LEU A 144 -1.72 5.24 -11.22
CA LEU A 144 -1.58 5.00 -9.79
C LEU A 144 -1.50 6.32 -9.03
N GLU A 145 -2.26 6.45 -7.95
CA GLU A 145 -2.12 7.60 -7.05
C GLU A 145 -0.73 7.64 -6.41
N SER A 146 -0.16 6.47 -6.08
CA SER A 146 1.21 6.35 -5.57
C SER A 146 2.27 6.92 -6.51
N PHE A 147 2.06 6.85 -7.83
CA PHE A 147 2.94 7.51 -8.79
C PHE A 147 2.84 9.03 -8.70
N GLN A 148 1.61 9.57 -8.58
CA GLN A 148 1.40 11.00 -8.42
C GLN A 148 1.98 11.53 -7.11
N ASP A 149 1.79 10.79 -6.01
CA ASP A 149 2.34 11.11 -4.70
C ASP A 149 3.87 11.08 -4.70
N MET A 150 4.49 10.08 -5.35
CA MET A 150 5.94 10.03 -5.53
C MET A 150 6.48 11.29 -6.21
N ILE A 151 5.87 11.71 -7.33
CA ILE A 151 6.30 12.92 -8.05
C ILE A 151 6.11 14.17 -7.18
N ARG A 152 5.00 14.26 -6.44
CA ARG A 152 4.71 15.36 -5.53
C ARG A 152 5.75 15.46 -4.43
N GLU A 153 6.08 14.35 -3.76
CA GLU A 153 7.04 14.32 -2.67
C GLU A 153 8.48 14.59 -3.14
N ILE A 154 8.87 14.10 -4.32
CA ILE A 154 10.15 14.48 -4.95
C ILE A 154 10.20 16.00 -5.20
N GLY A 155 9.10 16.57 -5.71
CA GLY A 155 8.97 18.01 -5.95
C GLY A 155 9.03 18.84 -4.67
N HIS A 156 8.33 18.40 -3.61
CA HIS A 156 8.34 19.04 -2.30
C HIS A 156 9.72 19.05 -1.64
N PHE A 157 10.48 17.94 -1.76
CA PHE A 157 11.85 17.89 -1.24
C PHE A 157 12.81 18.76 -2.07
N GLY A 158 12.72 18.68 -3.39
CA GLY A 158 13.52 19.46 -4.34
C GLY A 158 14.88 18.85 -4.69
N LYS A 159 15.74 19.66 -5.32
CA LYS A 159 16.97 19.23 -6.04
C LYS A 159 18.01 18.46 -5.23
N HIS A 160 17.91 18.46 -3.91
CA HIS A 160 18.89 17.84 -3.02
C HIS A 160 18.54 16.40 -2.64
N LEU A 161 17.40 15.87 -3.13
CA LEU A 161 17.02 14.49 -2.90
C LEU A 161 18.01 13.56 -3.60
N LYS A 162 18.61 12.65 -2.84
CA LYS A 162 19.39 11.55 -3.41
C LYS A 162 18.44 10.40 -3.76
N ALA A 163 18.65 9.79 -4.92
CA ALA A 163 17.91 8.58 -5.28
C ALA A 163 18.16 7.47 -4.24
N PRO A 164 17.13 6.70 -3.85
CA PRO A 164 17.31 5.52 -3.01
C PRO A 164 18.27 4.52 -3.66
N SER A 165 19.11 3.87 -2.84
CA SER A 165 19.95 2.78 -3.32
C SER A 165 19.15 1.47 -3.46
N TYR A 166 19.73 0.50 -4.16
CA TYR A 166 19.17 -0.86 -4.24
C TYR A 166 18.95 -1.48 -2.86
N HIS A 167 19.86 -1.22 -1.91
CA HIS A 167 19.70 -1.67 -0.54
C HIS A 167 18.53 -0.98 0.16
N ASP A 168 18.37 0.33 -0.01
CA ASP A 168 17.30 1.11 0.63
C ASP A 168 15.92 0.60 0.24
N ILE A 169 15.71 0.31 -1.05
CA ILE A 169 14.42 -0.19 -1.56
C ILE A 169 14.16 -1.61 -1.04
N ARG A 170 15.12 -2.53 -1.17
CA ARG A 170 14.87 -3.96 -0.94
C ARG A 170 14.76 -4.34 0.54
N VAL A 171 15.29 -3.53 1.48
CA VAL A 171 15.29 -3.85 2.91
C VAL A 171 14.52 -2.82 3.74
N PRO A 172 15.05 -1.63 4.08
CA PRO A 172 14.39 -0.76 5.05
C PRO A 172 13.09 -0.14 4.53
N LEU A 173 12.99 0.20 3.24
CA LEU A 173 11.74 0.76 2.70
C LEU A 173 10.67 -0.32 2.53
N LEU A 174 11.04 -1.51 2.05
CA LEU A 174 10.13 -2.65 2.01
C LEU A 174 9.60 -3.00 3.42
N GLN A 175 10.47 -3.03 4.43
CA GLN A 175 10.08 -3.29 5.81
C GLN A 175 9.05 -2.26 6.33
N LYS A 176 9.24 -0.97 6.01
CA LYS A 176 8.28 0.09 6.36
C LYS A 176 6.93 -0.10 5.68
N GLU A 177 6.90 -0.48 4.41
CA GLU A 177 5.64 -0.76 3.70
C GLU A 177 4.92 -1.99 4.26
N VAL A 178 5.67 -3.01 4.68
CA VAL A 178 5.12 -4.19 5.39
C VAL A 178 4.52 -3.78 6.74
N GLU A 179 5.20 -2.92 7.51
CA GLU A 179 4.69 -2.39 8.77
C GLU A 179 3.43 -1.55 8.55
N PHE A 180 3.44 -0.64 7.58
CA PHE A 180 2.29 0.18 7.21
C PHE A 180 1.09 -0.67 6.80
N THR A 181 1.32 -1.69 5.97
CA THR A 181 0.27 -2.63 5.54
C THR A 181 -0.29 -3.40 6.74
N ASN A 182 0.56 -3.86 7.65
CA ASN A 182 0.12 -4.55 8.87
C ASN A 182 -0.74 -3.66 9.79
N GLU A 183 -0.39 -2.38 9.91
CA GLU A 183 -1.20 -1.40 10.64
C GLU A 183 -2.56 -1.17 9.97
N LEU A 184 -2.58 -1.05 8.65
CA LEU A 184 -3.81 -0.91 7.87
C LEU A 184 -4.71 -2.15 8.01
N MET A 185 -4.13 -3.34 8.13
CA MET A 185 -4.84 -4.61 8.27
C MET A 185 -5.30 -4.91 9.71
N LYS A 186 -4.80 -4.21 10.71
CA LYS A 186 -5.13 -4.45 12.12
C LYS A 186 -6.64 -4.40 12.44
N PRO A 187 -7.44 -3.44 11.91
CA PRO A 187 -8.87 -3.37 12.20
C PRO A 187 -9.66 -4.62 11.74
N LEU A 188 -9.22 -5.31 10.69
CA LEU A 188 -9.84 -6.58 10.26
C LEU A 188 -9.47 -7.69 11.22
N LYS A 189 -8.19 -7.77 11.62
CA LYS A 189 -7.71 -8.78 12.58
C LYS A 189 -8.45 -8.68 13.92
N ASP A 190 -8.66 -7.46 14.41
CA ASP A 190 -9.39 -7.19 15.66
C ASP A 190 -10.85 -7.68 15.60
N GLN A 191 -11.44 -7.75 14.40
CA GLN A 191 -12.82 -8.22 14.22
C GLN A 191 -12.97 -9.73 14.19
N TRP A 192 -11.90 -10.47 13.87
CA TRP A 192 -11.92 -11.93 13.88
C TRP A 192 -12.31 -12.48 15.26
N ALA A 193 -11.97 -11.78 16.34
CA ALA A 193 -12.38 -12.17 17.69
C ALA A 193 -13.89 -12.02 17.95
N SER A 194 -14.60 -11.18 17.19
CA SER A 194 -16.05 -10.93 17.37
C SER A 194 -16.93 -11.74 16.42
N PHE A 195 -16.48 -11.90 15.17
CA PHE A 195 -17.28 -12.49 14.09
C PHE A 195 -16.62 -13.72 13.47
N GLY A 196 -15.47 -14.15 13.99
CA GLY A 196 -14.63 -15.17 13.39
C GLY A 196 -14.14 -14.82 11.99
N CYS A 197 -13.50 -15.80 11.37
CA CYS A 197 -12.98 -15.73 10.02
C CYS A 197 -12.93 -17.11 9.36
N SER A 198 -12.81 -17.12 8.03
CA SER A 198 -12.55 -18.30 7.22
C SER A 198 -11.12 -18.26 6.73
N LEU A 199 -10.34 -19.29 7.04
CA LEU A 199 -9.02 -19.48 6.46
C LEU A 199 -9.19 -20.10 5.07
N MET A 200 -8.55 -19.54 4.06
CA MET A 200 -8.58 -20.04 2.68
C MET A 200 -7.16 -20.37 2.25
N SER A 201 -6.97 -21.54 1.65
CA SER A 201 -5.71 -21.95 1.04
C SER A 201 -5.92 -22.30 -0.41
N ASP A 202 -5.06 -21.76 -1.27
CA ASP A 202 -5.04 -22.07 -2.69
C ASP A 202 -3.60 -22.38 -3.12
N ALA A 203 -3.40 -23.55 -3.73
CA ALA A 203 -2.12 -23.97 -4.25
C ALA A 203 -2.14 -23.99 -5.77
N TRP A 204 -1.06 -23.48 -6.35
CA TRP A 204 -0.83 -23.65 -7.77
C TRP A 204 0.60 -24.17 -7.99
N THR A 205 0.75 -24.98 -9.04
CA THR A 205 2.04 -25.51 -9.46
C THR A 205 2.26 -25.17 -10.92
N ASP A 206 3.42 -24.58 -11.22
CA ASP A 206 3.78 -24.22 -12.58
C ASP A 206 4.31 -25.42 -13.38
N ARG A 207 4.53 -25.24 -14.69
CA ARG A 207 5.08 -26.30 -15.56
C ARG A 207 6.50 -26.73 -15.19
N LYS A 208 7.22 -25.93 -14.40
CA LYS A 208 8.57 -26.23 -13.90
C LYS A 208 8.55 -26.91 -12.53
N GLN A 209 7.38 -27.38 -12.08
CA GLN A 209 7.19 -28.02 -10.77
C GLN A 209 7.53 -27.10 -9.59
N ARG A 210 7.38 -25.78 -9.78
CA ARG A 210 7.42 -24.83 -8.68
C ARG A 210 6.02 -24.69 -8.12
N SER A 211 5.88 -24.93 -6.83
CA SER A 211 4.59 -24.88 -6.14
C SER A 211 4.56 -23.71 -5.18
N ILE A 212 3.44 -23.00 -5.15
CA ILE A 212 3.21 -21.90 -4.21
C ILE A 212 1.85 -22.11 -3.57
N ILE A 213 1.81 -21.99 -2.24
CA ILE A 213 0.54 -22.00 -1.49
C ILE A 213 0.28 -20.58 -0.99
N ASN A 214 -0.89 -20.04 -1.36
CA ASN A 214 -1.39 -18.77 -0.86
C ASN A 214 -2.35 -19.01 0.30
N PHE A 215 -2.23 -18.18 1.34
CA PHE A 215 -3.14 -18.17 2.47
C PHE A 215 -3.84 -16.82 2.56
N LEU A 216 -5.16 -16.88 2.59
CA LEU A 216 -6.03 -15.73 2.73
C LEU A 216 -6.97 -15.94 3.91
N VAL A 217 -7.33 -14.86 4.58
CA VAL A 217 -8.32 -14.87 5.65
C VAL A 217 -9.50 -14.02 5.20
N ASN A 218 -10.68 -14.63 5.12
CA ASN A 218 -11.91 -13.94 4.80
C ASN A 218 -12.75 -13.66 6.06
N SER A 219 -13.30 -12.46 6.17
CA SER A 219 -14.25 -12.10 7.22
C SER A 219 -15.36 -11.22 6.65
N SER A 220 -16.35 -10.89 7.49
CA SER A 220 -17.45 -9.98 7.11
C SER A 220 -16.98 -8.58 6.70
N CYS A 221 -15.74 -8.20 7.01
CA CYS A 221 -15.16 -6.93 6.62
C CYS A 221 -14.26 -6.99 5.38
N GLY A 222 -14.00 -8.17 4.83
CA GLY A 222 -13.22 -8.34 3.61
C GLY A 222 -12.24 -9.51 3.69
N THR A 223 -11.54 -9.71 2.58
CA THR A 223 -10.48 -10.71 2.46
C THR A 223 -9.11 -10.06 2.66
N MET A 224 -8.26 -10.71 3.44
CA MET A 224 -6.88 -10.31 3.70
C MET A 224 -5.95 -11.40 3.18
N PHE A 225 -4.96 -11.02 2.39
CA PHE A 225 -3.82 -11.88 2.11
C PHE A 225 -2.95 -11.99 3.36
N LEU A 226 -2.71 -13.22 3.84
CA LEU A 226 -1.92 -13.46 5.04
C LEU A 226 -0.45 -13.66 4.68
N ARG A 227 -0.18 -14.66 3.84
CA ARG A 227 1.16 -14.99 3.34
C ARG A 227 1.09 -15.96 2.18
N SER A 228 2.21 -16.09 1.48
CA SER A 228 2.45 -17.11 0.47
C SER A 228 3.69 -17.91 0.85
N VAL A 229 3.68 -19.21 0.59
CA VAL A 229 4.76 -20.13 0.94
C VAL A 229 5.25 -20.83 -0.32
N ASP A 230 6.56 -20.76 -0.56
CA ASP A 230 7.20 -21.59 -1.57
C ASP A 230 7.17 -23.05 -1.09
N ALA A 231 6.48 -23.84 -1.90
CA ALA A 231 6.07 -25.19 -1.65
C ALA A 231 6.79 -26.18 -2.58
N SER A 232 7.69 -25.70 -3.44
CA SER A 232 8.37 -26.48 -4.48
C SER A 232 9.14 -27.69 -3.91
N ASP A 233 9.78 -27.50 -2.76
CA ASP A 233 10.53 -28.56 -2.06
C ASP A 233 9.68 -29.32 -1.03
N TYR A 234 8.45 -28.85 -0.77
CA TYR A 234 7.68 -29.20 0.42
C TYR A 234 6.37 -29.94 0.13
N VAL A 235 5.72 -29.72 -1.02
CA VAL A 235 4.32 -30.11 -1.22
C VAL A 235 4.19 -31.36 -2.07
N LYS A 236 4.26 -32.52 -1.41
CA LYS A 236 3.76 -33.77 -1.99
C LYS A 236 2.89 -34.60 -1.05
N THR A 237 2.73 -34.21 0.22
CA THR A 237 1.97 -35.01 1.19
C THR A 237 1.00 -34.15 1.99
N GLY A 238 -0.13 -34.71 2.39
CA GLY A 238 -1.16 -34.00 3.16
C GLY A 238 -0.69 -33.62 4.57
N GLU A 239 0.26 -34.35 5.16
CA GLU A 239 0.76 -34.07 6.52
C GLU A 239 1.52 -32.75 6.58
N LYS A 240 2.31 -32.42 5.56
CA LYS A 240 3.04 -31.13 5.52
C LYS A 240 2.11 -29.95 5.29
N ILE A 241 1.07 -30.13 4.47
CA ILE A 241 0.04 -29.11 4.28
C ILE A 241 -0.74 -28.92 5.59
N PHE A 242 -1.02 -30.02 6.30
CA PHE A 242 -1.59 -29.99 7.63
C PHE A 242 -0.74 -29.19 8.61
N GLU A 243 0.55 -29.48 8.77
CA GLU A 243 1.44 -28.71 9.66
C GLU A 243 1.40 -27.20 9.36
N LEU A 244 1.38 -26.85 8.08
CA LEU A 244 1.34 -25.45 7.65
C LEU A 244 0.01 -24.78 7.97
N LEU A 245 -1.11 -25.40 7.61
CA LEU A 245 -2.45 -24.90 7.90
C LEU A 245 -2.71 -24.83 9.41
N ASP A 246 -2.30 -25.86 10.13
CA ASP A 246 -2.40 -25.97 11.58
C ASP A 246 -1.66 -24.83 12.27
N SER A 247 -0.42 -24.53 11.86
CA SER A 247 0.35 -23.41 12.39
C SER A 247 -0.32 -22.05 12.15
N ILE A 248 -1.02 -21.90 11.02
CA ILE A 248 -1.75 -20.67 10.68
C ILE A 248 -3.03 -20.55 11.52
N VAL A 249 -3.74 -21.66 11.72
CA VAL A 249 -4.92 -21.69 12.61
C VAL A 249 -4.50 -21.31 14.04
N GLU A 250 -3.39 -21.84 14.53
CA GLU A 250 -2.83 -21.49 15.85
C GLU A 250 -2.41 -20.02 15.92
N GLU A 251 -1.77 -19.47 14.87
CA GLU A 251 -1.39 -18.05 14.80
C GLU A 251 -2.61 -17.12 14.87
N ILE A 252 -3.69 -17.46 14.16
CA ILE A 252 -4.95 -16.70 14.16
C ILE A 252 -5.68 -16.85 15.50
N GLY A 253 -5.61 -18.04 16.09
CA GLY A 253 -6.39 -18.47 17.24
C GLY A 253 -7.57 -19.32 16.77
N GLU A 254 -7.59 -20.57 17.20
CA GLU A 254 -8.59 -21.58 16.83
C GLU A 254 -10.02 -21.11 17.13
N GLU A 255 -10.22 -20.40 18.23
CA GLU A 255 -11.51 -19.83 18.62
C GLU A 255 -12.05 -18.78 17.63
N LYS A 256 -11.19 -18.25 16.76
CA LYS A 256 -11.55 -17.25 15.74
C LYS A 256 -11.73 -17.85 14.35
N VAL A 257 -11.34 -19.10 14.11
CA VAL A 257 -11.42 -19.75 12.79
C VAL A 257 -12.67 -20.62 12.76
N PHE A 258 -13.67 -20.23 11.96
CA PHE A 258 -14.91 -21.00 11.83
C PHE A 258 -14.84 -22.11 10.79
N GLN A 259 -14.04 -21.91 9.76
CA GLN A 259 -13.89 -22.87 8.68
C GLN A 259 -12.55 -22.69 7.97
N VAL A 260 -12.05 -23.78 7.41
CA VAL A 260 -10.89 -23.81 6.53
C VAL A 260 -11.36 -24.25 5.14
N ILE A 261 -11.15 -23.41 4.14
CA ILE A 261 -11.51 -23.65 2.74
C ILE A 261 -10.23 -24.00 1.98
N THR A 262 -10.24 -25.16 1.33
CA THR A 262 -9.10 -25.69 0.58
C THR A 262 -9.55 -26.24 -0.76
N ASP A 263 -8.61 -26.58 -1.64
CA ASP A 263 -8.92 -27.25 -2.89
C ASP A 263 -9.43 -28.69 -2.67
N ASN A 264 -9.89 -29.33 -3.75
CA ASN A 264 -10.41 -30.70 -3.72
C ASN A 264 -9.34 -31.79 -3.93
N GLY A 265 -8.07 -31.42 -3.96
CA GLY A 265 -6.95 -32.33 -4.14
C GLY A 265 -6.85 -33.30 -2.98
N SER A 266 -6.39 -34.52 -3.26
CA SER A 266 -6.31 -35.60 -2.27
C SER A 266 -5.51 -35.24 -1.02
N ASN A 267 -4.43 -34.47 -1.18
CA ASN A 267 -3.59 -34.00 -0.07
C ASN A 267 -4.35 -33.02 0.83
N TYR A 268 -5.18 -32.15 0.26
CA TYR A 268 -6.01 -31.21 1.01
C TYR A 268 -7.19 -31.89 1.69
N VAL A 269 -7.79 -32.91 1.06
CA VAL A 269 -8.80 -33.76 1.70
C VAL A 269 -8.22 -34.48 2.93
N LEU A 270 -7.01 -35.05 2.82
CA LEU A 270 -6.32 -35.65 3.96
C LEU A 270 -6.04 -34.60 5.05
N THR A 271 -5.55 -33.42 4.65
CA THR A 271 -5.29 -32.31 5.57
C THR A 271 -6.55 -31.90 6.34
N GLY A 272 -7.69 -31.79 5.66
CA GLY A 272 -8.97 -31.45 6.28
C GLY A 272 -9.35 -32.46 7.37
N ARG A 273 -9.20 -33.76 7.10
CA ARG A 273 -9.45 -34.80 8.12
C ARG A 273 -8.50 -34.69 9.31
N LEU A 274 -7.22 -34.43 9.07
CA LEU A 274 -6.25 -34.26 10.16
C LEU A 274 -6.57 -33.02 11.02
N LEU A 275 -7.05 -31.94 10.41
CA LEU A 275 -7.51 -30.74 11.12
C LEU A 275 -8.75 -31.04 11.98
N GLU A 276 -9.72 -31.79 11.44
CA GLU A 276 -10.93 -32.24 12.16
C GLU A 276 -10.61 -33.23 13.28
N GLU A 277 -9.60 -34.09 13.14
CA GLU A 277 -9.19 -35.02 14.19
C GLU A 277 -8.49 -34.32 15.35
N LYS A 278 -7.78 -33.22 15.10
CA LYS A 278 -7.07 -32.45 16.13
C LYS A 278 -8.01 -31.55 16.95
N ARG A 279 -9.16 -31.14 16.40
CA ARG A 279 -9.99 -30.04 16.93
C ARG A 279 -11.46 -30.38 17.09
#